data_AF-A0A6V7HYC0-F1
#
_entry.id   AF-A0A6V7HYC0-F1
#
_cell.length_a   1.000
_cell.length_b   1.000
_cell.length_c   1.000
_cell.angle_alpha   90.00
_cell.angle_beta   90.00
_cell.angle_gamma   90.00
#
_symmetry.space_group_name_H-M   'P 1'
#
loop_
_entity.id
_entity.type
_entity.pdbx_description
1 polymer ?
#
loop_
_entity_poly.entity_id
_entity_poly.type
_entity_poly.pdbx_seq_one_letter_code
_entity_poly.pdbx_strand_id
1 'polypeptide(L)'
;VLSRVVQDDPPSLPPDANFSREFRAFVSCCLTKNYKHRPKYPKLMEHAFIKKYDTQGDNANGSLSSSSCQWFPTILRQLEP
;
A
#
# COMPACT_ATOMS: atom_id res chain seq x y z
N VAL A 1 15.97 14.42 12.20
CA VAL A 1 15.06 13.61 11.35
C VAL A 1 14.83 12.21 11.93
N LEU A 2 15.87 11.44 12.25
CA LEU A 2 15.72 10.10 12.86
C LEU A 2 15.12 10.10 14.28
N SER A 3 15.29 11.19 15.06
CA SER A 3 14.80 11.29 16.44
C SER A 3 13.27 11.18 16.55
N ARG A 4 12.53 11.81 15.63
CA ARG A 4 11.06 11.79 15.64
C ARG A 4 10.48 10.41 15.36
N VAL A 5 11.12 9.63 14.49
CA VAL A 5 10.71 8.25 14.18
C VAL A 5 10.80 7.34 15.42
N VAL A 6 11.73 7.64 16.34
CA VAL A 6 11.92 6.89 17.58
C VAL A 6 11.01 7.40 18.69
N GLN A 7 10.77 8.70 18.75
CA GLN A 7 10.05 9.34 19.86
C GLN A 7 8.53 9.36 19.64
N ASP A 8 8.08 9.73 18.44
CA ASP A 8 6.66 9.97 18.17
C ASP A 8 5.91 8.68 17.82
N ASP A 9 4.59 8.68 17.98
CA ASP A 9 3.73 7.58 17.56
C ASP A 9 3.85 7.34 16.04
N PRO A 10 3.68 6.09 15.59
CA PRO A 10 3.81 5.78 14.18
C PRO A 10 2.75 6.54 13.37
N PRO A 11 3.15 7.14 12.22
CA PRO A 11 2.19 7.84 11.39
C PRO A 11 1.12 6.86 10.90
N SER A 12 -0.11 7.35 10.81
CA SER A 12 -1.25 6.58 10.30
C SER A 12 -1.93 7.36 9.19
N LEU A 13 -2.62 6.66 8.29
CA LEU A 13 -3.36 7.33 7.23
C LEU A 13 -4.47 8.23 7.82
N PRO A 14 -4.64 9.45 7.28
CA PRO A 14 -5.67 10.38 7.75
C PRO A 14 -7.07 9.76 7.68
N PRO A 15 -7.89 9.89 8.74
CA PRO A 15 -9.24 9.32 8.77
C PRO A 15 -10.22 10.04 7.84
N ASP A 16 -9.92 11.29 7.52
CA ASP A 16 -10.64 12.23 6.66
C ASP A 16 -10.37 12.02 5.16
N ALA A 17 -9.34 11.25 4.81
CA ALA A 17 -9.06 10.88 3.43
C ALA A 17 -9.82 9.62 3.00
N ASN A 18 -10.15 9.55 1.71
CA ASN A 18 -10.93 8.45 1.09
C ASN A 18 -10.09 7.17 0.89
N PHE A 19 -9.46 6.67 1.94
CA PHE A 19 -8.74 5.39 1.94
C PHE A 19 -9.62 4.25 2.41
N SER A 20 -9.55 3.12 1.70
CA SER A 20 -10.25 1.89 2.13
C SER A 20 -9.78 1.45 3.53
N ARG A 21 -10.71 0.89 4.32
CA ARG A 21 -10.42 0.40 5.68
C ARG A 21 -9.28 -0.62 5.69
N GLU A 22 -9.23 -1.50 4.70
CA GLU A 22 -8.19 -2.52 4.55
C GLU A 22 -6.82 -1.92 4.26
N PHE A 23 -6.77 -0.85 3.45
CA PHE A 23 -5.51 -0.16 3.16
C PHE A 23 -4.97 0.54 4.42
N ARG A 24 -5.86 1.15 5.20
CA ARG A 24 -5.50 1.76 6.50
C ARG A 24 -4.97 0.72 7.48
N ALA A 25 -5.62 -0.44 7.58
CA ALA A 25 -5.15 -1.54 8.41
C ALA A 25 -3.78 -2.06 7.95
N PHE A 26 -3.60 -2.25 6.65
CA PHE A 26 -2.33 -2.69 6.06
C PHE A 26 -1.18 -1.73 6.39
N VAL A 27 -1.37 -0.43 6.16
CA VAL A 27 -0.35 0.59 6.44
C VAL A 27 -0.03 0.67 7.94
N SER A 28 -1.04 0.57 8.80
CA SER A 28 -0.84 0.51 10.26
C SER A 28 0.00 -0.69 10.68
N CYS A 29 -0.24 -1.87 10.09
CA CYS A 29 0.59 -3.05 10.31
C CYS A 29 2.05 -2.82 9.90
N CYS A 30 2.29 -2.23 8.72
CA CYS A 30 3.64 -1.92 8.23
C CYS A 30 4.39 -0.94 9.15
N LEU A 31 3.68 0.05 9.68
CA LEU A 31 4.23 1.12 10.50
C LEU A 31 4.25 0.78 12.01
N THR A 32 4.07 -0.48 12.38
CA THR A 32 4.16 -0.91 13.78
C THR A 32 5.55 -0.56 14.34
N LYS A 33 5.57 0.29 15.38
CA LYS A 33 6.80 0.85 15.97
C LYS A 33 7.68 -0.22 16.60
N ASN A 34 7.08 -1.17 17.32
CA ASN A 34 7.83 -2.28 17.90
C ASN A 34 8.17 -3.32 16.84
N TYR A 35 9.47 -3.44 16.52
CA TYR A 35 9.97 -4.38 15.51
C TYR A 35 9.60 -5.85 15.80
N LYS A 36 9.43 -6.24 17.07
CA LYS A 36 9.06 -7.62 17.45
C LYS A 36 7.62 -7.95 17.07
N HIS A 37 6.74 -6.96 17.08
CA HIS A 37 5.33 -7.12 16.69
C HIS A 37 5.09 -6.81 15.21
N ARG A 38 6.05 -6.16 14.54
CA ARG A 38 5.93 -5.82 13.13
C ARG A 38 5.87 -7.11 12.28
N PRO A 39 4.80 -7.33 11.50
CA PRO A 39 4.69 -8.52 10.65
C PRO A 39 5.76 -8.51 9.56
N LYS A 40 6.34 -9.69 9.30
CA LYS A 40 7.27 -9.92 8.18
C LYS A 40 6.50 -10.20 6.89
N TYR A 41 7.21 -10.22 5.76
CA TYR A 41 6.62 -10.43 4.43
C TYR A 41 5.58 -11.56 4.34
N PRO A 42 5.80 -12.78 4.87
CA PRO A 42 4.81 -13.85 4.74
C PRO A 42 3.45 -13.46 5.33
N LYS A 43 3.44 -12.90 6.55
CA LYS A 43 2.21 -12.41 7.20
C LYS A 43 1.59 -11.21 6.49
N LEU A 44 2.42 -10.39 5.84
CA LEU A 44 1.96 -9.23 5.11
C LEU A 44 1.26 -9.63 3.80
N MET A 45 1.76 -10.68 3.14
CA MET A 45 1.15 -11.25 1.94
C MET A 45 -0.22 -11.88 2.22
N GLU A 46 -0.42 -12.41 3.44
CA GLU A 46 -1.71 -12.96 3.88
C GLU A 46 -2.79 -11.88 4.14
N HIS A 47 -2.41 -10.61 4.19
CA HIS A 47 -3.32 -9.51 4.51
C HIS A 47 -4.39 -9.34 3.42
N ALA A 48 -5.65 -9.07 3.82
CA ALA A 48 -6.78 -8.93 2.90
C ALA A 48 -6.53 -7.89 1.79
N PHE A 49 -5.86 -6.79 2.15
CA PHE A 49 -5.42 -5.77 1.19
C PHE A 49 -4.52 -6.32 0.06
N ILE A 50 -3.59 -7.23 0.35
CA ILE A 50 -2.72 -7.79 -0.70
C ILE A 50 -3.48 -8.82 -1.52
N LYS A 51 -4.18 -9.76 -0.86
CA LYS A 51 -4.93 -10.81 -1.54
C LYS A 51 -5.96 -10.28 -2.54
N LYS A 52 -6.62 -9.16 -2.25
CA LYS A 52 -7.60 -8.58 -3.17
C LYS A 52 -7.00 -8.07 -4.49
N TYR A 53 -5.76 -7.58 -4.45
CA TYR A 53 -5.07 -7.06 -5.63
C TYR A 53 -4.22 -8.14 -6.31
N ASP A 54 -3.80 -9.16 -5.57
CA ASP A 54 -3.11 -10.35 -6.10
C ASP A 54 -4.03 -11.14 -7.04
N THR A 55 -5.28 -11.38 -6.62
CA THR A 55 -6.28 -12.10 -7.42
C THR A 55 -6.71 -11.32 -8.69
N GLN A 56 -6.41 -10.03 -8.76
CA GLN A 56 -6.72 -9.20 -9.94
C GLN A 56 -5.68 -9.39 -11.07
N GLY A 57 -4.53 -10.01 -10.77
CA GLY A 57 -3.44 -10.27 -11.74
C GLY A 57 -3.46 -11.67 -12.38
N ASP A 58 -4.15 -12.65 -11.79
CA ASP A 58 -4.01 -14.06 -12.20
C ASP A 58 -4.98 -14.53 -13.30
N ASN A 59 -5.89 -13.67 -13.76
CA ASN A 59 -6.72 -13.92 -14.94
C ASN A 59 -6.10 -13.29 -16.21
N ALA A 60 -4.77 -13.37 -16.31
CA ALA A 60 -3.97 -12.78 -17.39
C ALA A 60 -3.77 -13.75 -18.57
N ASN A 61 -4.86 -14.35 -19.04
CA ASN A 61 -5.02 -14.85 -20.40
C ASN A 61 -5.95 -13.88 -21.14
N GLY A 62 -5.44 -12.67 -21.38
CA GLY A 62 -6.02 -11.72 -22.32
C GLY A 62 -6.90 -10.63 -21.71
N SER A 63 -6.30 -9.72 -20.94
CA SER A 63 -6.57 -8.27 -20.94
C SER A 63 -5.96 -7.72 -19.65
N LEU A 64 -4.76 -7.13 -19.74
CA LEU A 64 -4.29 -6.28 -18.64
C LEU A 64 -5.38 -5.24 -18.43
N SER A 65 -5.99 -5.24 -17.23
CA SER A 65 -6.91 -4.20 -16.82
C SER A 65 -6.27 -2.85 -17.13
N SER A 66 -6.90 -2.14 -18.09
CA SER A 66 -6.40 -0.93 -18.74
C SER A 66 -5.85 0.11 -17.74
N SER A 67 -6.36 0.15 -16.51
CA SER A 67 -6.06 1.22 -15.56
C SER A 67 -4.62 1.24 -15.01
N SER A 68 -4.01 0.11 -14.67
CA SER A 68 -2.69 0.11 -14.02
C SER A 68 -1.53 0.39 -14.97
N CYS A 69 -1.63 -0.07 -16.22
CA CYS A 69 -0.60 0.16 -17.25
C CYS A 69 -0.70 1.53 -17.92
N GLN A 70 -1.84 2.20 -17.81
CA GLN A 70 -2.03 3.54 -18.37
C GLN A 70 -1.67 4.65 -17.38
N TRP A 71 -1.77 4.41 -16.06
CA TRP A 71 -1.44 5.41 -15.05
C TRP A 71 -0.01 5.95 -15.20
N PHE A 72 0.99 5.06 -15.31
CA PHE A 72 2.39 5.48 -15.36
C PHE A 72 2.72 6.31 -16.62
N PRO A 73 2.35 5.89 -17.85
CA PRO A 73 2.47 6.73 -19.04
C PRO A 73 1.68 8.05 -18.96
N THR A 74 0.47 8.04 -18.41
CA THR A 74 -0.36 9.26 -18.31
C THR A 74 0.24 10.29 -17.35
N ILE A 75 0.73 9.85 -16.19
CA ILE A 75 1.38 10.75 -15.22
C ILE A 75 2.70 11.29 -15.77
N LEU A 76 3.48 10.47 -16.45
CA LEU A 76 4.73 10.92 -17.05
C LEU A 76 4.51 12.06 -18.06
N ARG A 77 3.46 11.98 -18.89
CA ARG A 77 3.11 13.06 -19.84
C ARG A 77 2.64 14.36 -19.18
N GLN A 78 2.16 14.31 -17.94
CA GLN A 78 1.74 15.49 -17.18
C GLN A 78 2.90 16.17 -16.44
N LEU A 79 4.01 15.45 -16.26
CA LEU A 79 5.22 15.93 -15.57
C LEU A 79 6.29 16.43 -16.55
N GLU A 80 6.04 16.36 -17.85
CA GLU A 80 6.89 16.99 -18.86
C GLU A 80 6.71 18.53 -18.78
N PRO A 81 7.80 19.31 -18.61
CA PRO A 81 7.75 20.77 -18.50
C PRO A 81 7.34 21.48 -19.80
#